data_AF-A0A1V5USR8-F1
#
_entry.id   AF-A0A1V5USR8-F1
#
_cell.length_a   1.000
_cell.length_b   1.000
_cell.length_c   1.000
_cell.angle_alpha   90.00
_cell.angle_beta   90.00
_cell.angle_gamma   90.00
#
_symmetry.space_group_name_H-M   'P 1'
#
loop_
_entity.id
_entity.type
_entity.pdbx_description
1 polymer ?
#
loop_
_entity_poly.entity_id
_entity_poly.type
_entity_poly.pdbx_seq_one_letter_code
_entity_poly.pdbx_strand_id
1 'polypeptide(L)'
;MGERYRSNPATRPHLTLLYDTADADFQAFSDAYFNNTPLALFVTDGAGNGLDADFSITGFSVEQPLEEALSVSVTAKPTASTRAPTWKTGSGS
;
A
#
# COMPACT_ATOMS: atom_id res chain seq x y z
N MET A 1 -31.41 -11.42 4.77
CA MET A 1 -31.07 -10.46 3.69
C MET A 1 -29.55 -10.40 3.63
N GLY A 2 -28.93 -11.25 2.81
CA GLY A 2 -27.47 -11.42 2.81
C GLY A 2 -26.85 -10.68 1.63
N GLU A 3 -26.33 -9.48 1.87
CA GLU A 3 -25.55 -8.76 0.86
C GLU A 3 -24.21 -9.47 0.68
N ARG A 4 -24.12 -10.16 -0.45
CA ARG A 4 -22.90 -10.78 -0.94
C ARG A 4 -21.94 -9.66 -1.32
N TYR A 5 -21.00 -9.37 -0.43
CA TYR A 5 -19.81 -8.57 -0.73
C TYR A 5 -19.04 -9.29 -1.86
N ARG A 6 -19.39 -8.98 -3.11
CA ARG A 6 -18.58 -9.37 -4.26
C ARG A 6 -17.30 -8.57 -4.11
N SER A 7 -16.21 -9.23 -3.74
CA SER A 7 -14.88 -8.66 -3.80
C SER A 7 -14.63 -8.23 -5.24
N ASN A 8 -14.86 -6.96 -5.54
CA ASN A 8 -14.48 -6.38 -6.80
C ASN A 8 -12.95 -6.41 -6.87
N PRO A 9 -12.34 -7.10 -7.86
CA PRO A 9 -10.88 -7.15 -7.96
C PRO A 9 -10.24 -5.77 -8.16
N ALA A 10 -11.03 -4.75 -8.54
CA ALA A 10 -10.57 -3.37 -8.72
C ALA A 10 -10.52 -2.51 -7.44
N THR A 11 -10.74 -3.06 -6.24
CA THR A 11 -10.82 -2.27 -4.98
C THR A 11 -9.61 -2.45 -4.05
N ARG A 12 -8.54 -3.08 -4.53
CA ARG A 12 -7.28 -3.20 -3.77
C ARG A 12 -6.35 -2.07 -4.16
N PRO A 13 -5.86 -1.26 -3.22
CA PRO A 13 -4.84 -0.26 -3.54
C PRO A 13 -3.63 -0.97 -4.14
N HIS A 14 -3.27 -0.51 -5.33
CA HIS A 14 -2.11 -0.93 -6.09
C HIS A 14 -1.24 0.31 -6.29
N LEU A 15 0.05 0.19 -5.98
CA LEU A 15 0.99 1.30 -6.08
C LEU A 15 2.27 0.81 -6.74
N THR A 16 2.88 1.69 -7.52
CA THR A 16 4.17 1.45 -8.17
C THR A 16 5.22 2.34 -7.52
N LEU A 17 6.35 1.74 -7.13
CA LEU A 17 7.50 2.43 -6.58
C LEU A 17 8.66 2.34 -7.58
N LEU A 18 9.60 3.28 -7.51
CA LEU A 18 10.89 3.11 -8.17
C LEU A 18 11.70 2.05 -7.41
N TYR A 19 12.42 1.21 -8.14
CA TYR A 19 13.34 0.27 -7.50
C TYR A 19 14.57 1.03 -6.97
N ASP A 20 14.57 1.30 -5.68
CA ASP A 20 15.71 1.83 -4.95
C ASP A 20 15.85 1.11 -3.60
N THR A 21 16.86 0.26 -3.48
CA THR A 21 17.09 -0.53 -2.26
C THR A 21 17.60 0.28 -1.07
N ALA A 22 18.06 1.51 -1.32
CA ALA A 22 18.48 2.44 -0.27
C ALA A 22 17.32 3.30 0.25
N ASP A 23 16.19 3.33 -0.47
CA ASP A 23 15.02 4.11 -0.10
C ASP A 23 14.25 3.47 1.06
N ALA A 24 13.86 4.29 2.02
CA ALA A 24 13.19 3.85 3.24
C ALA A 24 11.80 3.26 2.95
N ASP A 25 11.09 3.78 1.95
CA ASP A 25 9.76 3.28 1.57
C ASP A 25 9.91 1.89 0.95
N PHE A 26 10.87 1.69 0.05
CA PHE A 26 11.16 0.36 -0.53
C PHE A 26 11.44 -0.67 0.56
N GLN A 27 12.28 -0.32 1.53
CA GLN A 27 12.61 -1.21 2.65
C GLN A 27 11.37 -1.51 3.50
N ALA A 28 10.53 -0.52 3.80
CA ALA A 28 9.29 -0.71 4.55
C ALA A 28 8.31 -1.66 3.84
N PHE A 29 8.11 -1.50 2.53
CA PHE A 29 7.20 -2.36 1.77
C PHE A 29 7.72 -3.79 1.59
N SER A 30 9.02 -3.94 1.33
CA SER A 30 9.63 -5.27 1.19
C SER A 30 9.64 -6.02 2.53
N ASP A 31 10.02 -5.36 3.62
CA ASP A 31 9.99 -5.96 4.96
C ASP A 31 8.56 -6.36 5.37
N ALA A 32 7.57 -5.48 5.17
CA ALA A 32 6.18 -5.77 5.46
C ALA A 32 5.64 -6.97 4.67
N TYR A 33 6.05 -7.12 3.41
CA TYR A 33 5.70 -8.27 2.59
C TYR A 33 6.35 -9.57 3.07
N PHE A 34 7.67 -9.56 3.32
CA PHE A 34 8.40 -10.78 3.71
C PHE A 34 8.09 -11.23 5.14
N ASN A 35 7.88 -10.30 6.06
CA ASN A 35 7.55 -10.60 7.45
C ASN A 35 6.03 -10.71 7.69
N ASN A 36 5.22 -10.45 6.66
CA ASN A 36 3.76 -10.47 6.74
C ASN A 36 3.22 -9.58 7.87
N THR A 37 3.88 -8.44 8.09
CA THR A 37 3.53 -7.45 9.11
C THR A 37 2.61 -6.37 8.51
N PRO A 38 1.56 -5.95 9.23
CA PRO A 38 0.74 -4.83 8.77
C PRO A 38 1.57 -3.54 8.69
N LEU A 39 1.43 -2.81 7.58
CA LEU A 39 2.08 -1.53 7.35
C LEU A 39 1.03 -0.41 7.44
N ALA A 40 1.29 0.60 8.27
CA ALA A 40 0.45 1.79 8.35
C ALA A 40 0.67 2.66 7.10
N LEU A 41 -0.39 2.92 6.35
CA LEU A 41 -0.33 3.78 5.16
C LEU A 41 -1.30 4.95 5.32
N PHE A 42 -0.84 6.13 4.90
CA PHE A 42 -1.67 7.31 4.76
C PHE A 42 -1.96 7.56 3.27
N VAL A 43 -3.14 7.14 2.83
CA VAL A 43 -3.59 7.30 1.44
C VAL A 43 -4.26 8.65 1.31
N THR A 44 -3.55 9.62 0.72
CA THR A 44 -4.03 11.01 0.56
C THR A 44 -4.79 11.21 -0.75
N ASP A 45 -5.70 12.18 -0.76
CA ASP A 45 -6.39 12.68 -1.95
C ASP A 45 -5.57 13.70 -2.75
N GLY A 46 -4.33 13.99 -2.33
CA GLY A 46 -3.47 15.03 -2.91
C GLY A 46 -3.84 16.45 -2.49
N ALA A 47 -4.97 16.65 -1.79
CA ALA A 47 -5.40 17.92 -1.19
C ALA A 47 -5.17 17.95 0.33
N GLY A 48 -4.33 17.04 0.83
CA GLY A 48 -3.97 16.96 2.25
C GLY A 48 -5.04 16.30 3.11
N ASN A 49 -6.04 15.61 2.57
CA ASN A 49 -6.91 14.73 3.37
C ASN A 49 -6.70 13.28 2.94
N GLY A 50 -6.85 12.35 3.87
CA GLY A 50 -6.58 10.96 3.54
C GLY A 50 -7.06 9.95 4.55
N LEU A 51 -7.03 8.70 4.11
CA LEU A 51 -7.28 7.55 4.94
C LEU A 51 -5.97 7.10 5.59
N ASP A 52 -5.91 7.16 6.90
CA ASP A 52 -4.81 6.59 7.68
C ASP A 52 -5.27 5.25 8.29
N ALA A 53 -4.72 4.15 7.79
CA ALA A 53 -5.12 2.79 8.16
C ALA A 53 -3.96 1.80 8.02
N ASP A 54 -4.13 0.59 8.56
CA ASP A 54 -3.14 -0.47 8.44
C ASP A 54 -3.49 -1.42 7.28
N PHE A 55 -2.48 -1.75 6.49
CA PHE A 55 -2.61 -2.56 5.29
C PHE A 55 -1.67 -3.76 5.35
N SER A 56 -2.17 -4.91 4.92
CA SER A 56 -1.33 -6.07 4.64
C SER A 56 -0.83 -5.97 3.21
N ILE A 57 0.50 -6.06 3.03
CA ILE A 57 1.11 -6.14 1.71
C ILE A 57 1.01 -7.60 1.25
N THR A 58 0.30 -7.82 0.15
CA THR A 58 -0.05 -9.16 -0.34
C THR A 58 0.54 -9.50 -1.70
N GLY A 59 1.23 -8.54 -2.31
CA GLY A 59 1.99 -8.75 -3.52
C GLY A 59 3.11 -7.71 -3.58
N PHE A 60 4.30 -8.18 -3.91
CA PHE A 60 5.49 -7.37 -4.13
C PHE A 60 6.25 -8.00 -5.31
N SER A 61 6.36 -7.29 -6.41
CA SER A 61 7.01 -7.79 -7.63
C SER A 61 7.93 -6.73 -8.20
N VAL A 62 9.19 -7.09 -8.47
CA VAL A 62 10.14 -6.22 -9.14
C VAL A 62 10.05 -6.47 -10.64
N GLU A 63 9.70 -5.45 -11.40
CA GLU A 63 9.62 -5.49 -12.85
C GLU A 63 10.95 -5.00 -13.43
N GLN A 64 11.53 -5.81 -14.33
CA GLN A 64 12.83 -5.54 -14.94
C GLN A 64 12.71 -5.45 -16.47
N PRO A 65 12.15 -4.35 -17.01
CA PRO A 65 12.14 -4.12 -18.45
C PRO A 65 13.57 -3.96 -18.98
N LEU A 66 13.82 -4.44 -20.20
CA LEU A 66 15.16 -4.48 -20.81
C LEU A 66 15.69 -3.09 -21.22
N GLU A 67 14.82 -2.09 -21.33
CA GLU A 67 15.13 -0.76 -21.90
C GLU A 67 14.70 0.42 -21.00
N GLU A 68 14.17 0.16 -19.81
CA GLU A 68 13.63 1.19 -18.91
C GLU A 68 14.11 1.01 -17.47
N ALA A 69 13.87 2.01 -16.60
CA ALA A 69 14.14 1.93 -15.18
C ALA A 69 13.31 0.83 -14.50
N LEU A 70 13.92 0.20 -13.50
CA LEU A 70 13.29 -0.84 -12.70
C LEU A 70 12.15 -0.27 -11.85
N SER A 71 10.99 -0.92 -11.89
CA SER A 71 9.81 -0.58 -11.09
C SER A 71 9.45 -1.70 -10.12
N VAL A 72 8.75 -1.34 -9.06
CA VAL A 72 8.25 -2.29 -8.06
C VAL A 72 6.74 -2.13 -7.98
N SER A 73 6.04 -3.22 -8.22
CA SER A 73 4.60 -3.32 -8.13
C SER A 73 4.18 -3.86 -6.76
N VAL A 74 3.40 -3.08 -6.01
CA VAL A 74 2.94 -3.41 -4.66
C VAL A 74 1.42 -3.50 -4.62
N THR A 75 0.90 -4.59 -4.05
CA THR A 75 -0.53 -4.78 -3.81
C THR A 75 -0.82 -4.82 -2.32
N ALA A 76 -1.56 -3.84 -1.84
CA ALA A 76 -1.93 -3.72 -0.44
C ALA A 76 -3.43 -4.01 -0.23
N LYS A 77 -3.79 -4.52 0.95
CA LYS A 77 -5.19 -4.71 1.37
C LYS A 77 -5.40 -4.12 2.74
N PRO A 78 -6.49 -3.35 2.97
CA PRO A 78 -6.88 -2.98 4.32
C PRO A 78 -7.01 -4.24 5.17
N THR A 79 -6.36 -4.26 6.33
CA THR A 79 -6.44 -5.36 7.27
C THR A 79 -7.01 -4.87 8.59
N ALA A 80 -7.74 -5.74 9.28
CA ALA A 80 -8.09 -5.47 10.66
C ALA A 80 -6.80 -5.44 11.48
N SER A 81 -6.59 -4.36 12.20
CA SER A 81 -5.53 -4.22 13.19
C SER A 81 -6.13 -3.71 14.50
N THR A 82 -5.30 -3.61 15.55
CA THR A 82 -5.70 -2.97 16.81
C THR A 82 -6.00 -1.47 16.65
N ARG A 83 -5.66 -0.91 15.48
CA ARG A 83 -5.81 0.50 15.15
C ARG A 83 -6.96 0.67 14.16
N ALA A 84 -8.00 1.39 14.58
CA ALA A 84 -9.11 1.69 13.69
C ALA A 84 -8.66 2.62 12.54
N PRO A 85 -9.16 2.41 11.32
CA PRO A 85 -8.92 3.33 10.21
C PRO A 85 -9.53 4.69 10.55
N THR A 86 -8.78 5.76 10.32
CA THR A 86 -9.20 7.13 10.60
C THR A 86 -9.01 8.02 9.38
N TRP A 87 -10.01 8.83 9.07
CA TRP A 87 -9.85 9.95 8.15
C TRP A 87 -9.07 11.06 8.86
N LYS A 88 -7.99 11.52 8.25
CA LYS A 88 -7.16 12.61 8.77
C LYS A 88 -6.96 13.67 7.70
N THR A 89 -6.97 14.93 8.12
CA THR A 89 -6.36 16.02 7.35
C THR A 89 -4.86 15.94 7.60
N GLY A 90 -4.12 15.42 6.63
CA GLY A 90 -2.67 15.44 6.60
C GLY A 90 -2.16 16.87 6.51
N SER A 91 -1.34 17.26 7.47
CA SER A 91 -0.47 18.43 7.33
C SER A 91 0.64 18.06 6.34
N GLY A 92 0.34 18.10 5.05
CA GLY A 92 1.39 18.04 4.02
C GLY A 92 2.35 19.19 4.29
N SER A 93 3.59 18.85 4.67
CA SER A 93 4.70 19.81 4.71
C SER A 93 5.44 19.74 3.38
#